data_AF-A0A7Y3K8D3-F1
#
_entry.id   AF-A0A7Y3K8D3-F1
#
_cell.length_a   1.000
_cell.length_b   1.000
_cell.length_c   1.000
_cell.angle_alpha   90.00
_cell.angle_beta   90.00
_cell.angle_gamma   90.00
#
_symmetry.space_group_name_H-M   'P 1'
#
loop_
_entity.id
_entity.type
_entity.pdbx_description
1 polymer ?
#
loop_
_entity_poly.entity_id
_entity_poly.type
_entity_poly.pdbx_seq_one_letter_code
_entity_poly.pdbx_strand_id
1 'polypeptide(L)'
;MITTWPNKRFVLGDVTVQATFAIPLGGDDLTHVGYLFSIQEGPTIYFTGDTAYHDVIAASVAPHRPDVMVTVINGAFRNMAPAEAALLARQVDPKVVIPCHHDLFPDNIQPPQMLRTSLHILGLADRYRCLEHGRAYFFPEAL
;
A
#
# COMPACT_ATOMS: atom_id res chain seq x y z
N MET A 1 9.68 0.25 -23.92
CA MET A 1 8.73 0.67 -22.87
C MET A 1 7.59 -0.35 -22.87
N ILE A 2 7.21 -0.90 -21.73
CA ILE A 2 6.11 -1.87 -21.64
C ILE A 2 4.88 -1.12 -21.13
N THR A 3 3.78 -1.19 -21.86
CA THR A 3 2.51 -0.55 -21.45
C THR A 3 1.87 -1.31 -20.30
N THR A 4 1.40 -0.59 -19.28
CA THR A 4 0.74 -1.14 -18.09
C THR A 4 -0.67 -0.57 -17.93
N TRP A 5 -1.54 -1.33 -17.27
CA TRP A 5 -2.92 -0.97 -16.91
C TRP A 5 -3.38 -1.88 -15.78
N PRO A 6 -4.43 -1.53 -15.01
CA PRO A 6 -4.95 -2.38 -13.94
C PRO A 6 -5.20 -3.83 -14.41
N ASN A 7 -4.78 -4.79 -13.59
CA ASN A 7 -4.76 -6.24 -13.85
C ASN A 7 -3.76 -6.74 -14.90
N LYS A 8 -2.98 -5.86 -15.55
CA LYS A 8 -1.87 -6.31 -16.37
C LYS A 8 -0.82 -6.99 -15.50
N ARG A 9 -0.41 -8.19 -15.90
CA ARG A 9 0.62 -8.99 -15.23
C ARG A 9 1.88 -9.12 -16.06
N PHE A 10 3.02 -9.11 -15.39
CA PHE A 10 4.34 -9.40 -15.91
C PHE A 10 5.00 -10.46 -15.02
N VAL A 11 5.65 -11.43 -15.64
CA VAL A 11 6.41 -12.47 -14.92
C VAL A 11 7.88 -12.28 -15.25
N LEU A 12 8.70 -12.19 -14.20
CA LEU A 12 10.12 -11.91 -14.24
C LEU A 12 10.81 -12.94 -13.34
N GLY A 13 11.16 -14.09 -13.91
CA GLY A 13 11.66 -15.21 -13.13
C GLY A 13 10.60 -15.71 -12.13
N ASP A 14 10.95 -15.67 -10.85
CA ASP A 14 10.11 -16.04 -9.70
C ASP A 14 9.18 -14.92 -9.21
N VAL A 15 9.27 -13.72 -9.80
CA VAL A 15 8.45 -12.56 -9.41
C VAL A 15 7.34 -12.32 -10.43
N THR A 16 6.09 -12.29 -9.96
CA THR A 16 4.95 -11.76 -10.72
C THR A 16 4.62 -10.36 -10.25
N VAL A 17 4.59 -9.41 -11.18
CA VAL A 17 4.14 -8.03 -10.94
C VAL A 17 2.78 -7.83 -11.59
N GLN A 18 1.78 -7.44 -10.80
CA GLN A 18 0.43 -7.12 -11.26
C GLN A 18 0.12 -5.67 -10.92
N ALA A 19 -0.22 -4.86 -11.92
CA ALA A 19 -0.76 -3.53 -11.65
C ALA A 19 -2.17 -3.63 -11.05
N THR A 20 -2.49 -2.78 -10.08
CA THR A 20 -3.81 -2.69 -9.44
C THR A 20 -4.45 -1.35 -9.74
N PHE A 21 -5.76 -1.28 -9.55
CA PHE A 21 -6.46 -0.01 -9.65
C PHE A 21 -6.03 0.95 -8.54
N ALA A 22 -6.03 2.24 -8.85
CA ALA A 22 -5.86 3.36 -7.94
C ALA A 22 -6.89 4.43 -8.29
N ILE A 23 -7.36 5.18 -7.29
CA ILE A 23 -8.29 6.29 -7.46
C ILE A 23 -7.47 7.57 -7.64
N PRO A 24 -7.42 8.14 -8.85
CA PRO A 24 -6.51 9.23 -9.15
C PRO A 24 -6.97 10.58 -8.58
N LEU A 25 -6.07 11.56 -8.63
CA LEU A 25 -6.33 12.95 -8.26
C LEU A 25 -7.46 13.58 -9.09
N GLY A 26 -7.49 13.33 -10.40
CA GLY A 26 -8.47 13.87 -11.35
C GLY A 26 -9.09 12.79 -12.23
N GLY A 27 -10.26 13.06 -12.80
CA GLY A 27 -10.94 12.11 -13.70
C GLY A 27 -10.24 11.93 -15.06
N ASP A 28 -9.38 12.87 -15.42
CA ASP A 28 -8.51 12.87 -16.59
C ASP A 28 -7.10 12.31 -16.31
N ASP A 29 -6.77 12.04 -15.04
CA ASP A 29 -5.48 11.56 -14.59
C ASP A 29 -5.46 10.03 -14.44
N LEU A 30 -5.62 9.32 -15.55
CA LEU A 30 -5.78 7.86 -15.58
C LEU A 30 -4.45 7.09 -15.51
N THR A 31 -3.38 7.73 -15.05
CA THR A 31 -2.02 7.17 -15.07
C THR A 31 -1.63 6.45 -13.77
N HIS A 32 -2.43 6.61 -12.73
CA HIS A 32 -2.17 6.08 -11.39
C HIS A 32 -2.51 4.59 -11.29
N VAL A 33 -1.60 3.81 -10.73
CA VAL A 33 -1.78 2.38 -10.43
C VAL A 33 -1.09 2.03 -9.12
N GLY A 34 -1.62 1.03 -8.42
CA GLY A 34 -0.88 0.30 -7.41
C GLY A 34 -0.19 -0.92 -8.02
N TYR A 35 0.53 -1.68 -7.21
CA TYR A 35 1.23 -2.89 -7.64
C TYR A 35 1.17 -3.99 -6.60
N LEU A 36 0.86 -5.20 -7.06
CA LEU A 36 1.06 -6.45 -6.33
C LEU A 36 2.32 -7.12 -6.86
N PHE A 37 3.19 -7.51 -5.93
CA PHE A 37 4.35 -8.35 -6.19
C PHE A 37 4.12 -9.69 -5.52
N SER A 38 4.16 -10.77 -6.28
CA SER A 38 4.06 -12.13 -5.75
C SER A 38 5.35 -12.87 -6.07
N ILE A 39 6.04 -13.33 -5.03
CA ILE A 39 7.28 -14.10 -5.12
C ILE A 39 6.91 -15.58 -5.00
N GLN A 40 7.41 -16.43 -5.91
CA GLN A 40 7.21 -17.88 -5.84
C GLN A 40 7.73 -18.41 -4.50
N GLU A 41 6.88 -19.14 -3.77
CA GLU A 41 7.18 -19.64 -2.41
C GLU A 41 7.56 -18.54 -1.39
N GLY A 42 7.26 -17.29 -1.70
CA GLY A 42 7.55 -16.12 -0.89
C GLY A 42 6.32 -15.27 -0.59
N PRO A 43 6.52 -14.05 -0.07
CA PRO A 43 5.42 -13.17 0.32
C PRO A 43 4.72 -12.55 -0.90
N THR A 44 3.48 -12.11 -0.68
CA THR A 44 2.80 -11.15 -1.56
C THR A 44 2.87 -9.75 -0.95
N ILE A 45 3.31 -8.77 -1.75
CA ILE A 45 3.49 -7.38 -1.31
C ILE A 45 2.57 -6.49 -2.14
N TYR A 46 1.79 -5.65 -1.49
CA TYR A 46 0.92 -4.67 -2.13
C TYR A 46 1.44 -3.25 -1.88
N PHE A 47 1.67 -2.51 -2.95
CA PHE A 47 1.88 -1.06 -2.93
C PHE A 47 0.62 -0.38 -3.46
N THR A 48 0.04 0.52 -2.67
CA THR A 48 -1.21 1.20 -3.08
C THR A 48 -1.04 2.10 -4.28
N GLY A 49 0.18 2.65 -4.47
CA GLY A 49 0.38 3.84 -5.28
C GLY A 49 -0.28 5.07 -4.65
N ASP A 50 -0.19 6.20 -5.33
CA ASP A 50 -0.94 7.41 -5.02
C ASP A 50 -2.42 7.16 -5.35
N THR A 51 -3.25 7.08 -4.32
CA THR A 51 -4.65 6.71 -4.45
C THR A 51 -5.49 7.32 -3.34
N ALA A 52 -6.69 7.79 -3.69
CA ALA A 52 -7.76 8.03 -2.73
C ALA A 52 -8.34 6.69 -2.23
N TYR A 53 -9.09 6.75 -1.13
CA TYR A 53 -9.85 5.59 -0.65
C TYR A 53 -11.07 5.32 -1.52
N HIS A 54 -11.30 4.05 -1.83
CA HIS A 54 -12.58 3.54 -2.33
C HIS A 54 -12.64 2.01 -2.12
N ASP A 55 -13.81 1.47 -1.77
CA ASP A 55 -13.96 0.03 -1.44
C ASP A 55 -13.59 -0.89 -2.62
N VAL A 56 -13.65 -0.38 -3.86
CA VAL A 56 -13.22 -1.12 -5.07
C VAL A 56 -11.74 -1.53 -5.00
N ILE A 57 -10.90 -0.74 -4.32
CA ILE A 57 -9.48 -1.05 -4.16
C ILE A 57 -9.35 -2.34 -3.34
N ALA A 58 -9.97 -2.38 -2.16
CA ALA A 58 -9.96 -3.57 -1.31
C ALA A 58 -10.59 -4.78 -2.02
N ALA A 59 -11.74 -4.59 -2.68
CA ALA A 59 -12.40 -5.65 -3.43
C ALA A 59 -11.50 -6.26 -4.52
N SER A 60 -10.62 -5.45 -5.13
CA SER A 60 -9.68 -5.88 -6.16
C SER A 60 -8.41 -6.55 -5.61
N VAL A 61 -7.98 -6.18 -4.39
CA VAL A 61 -6.67 -6.61 -3.84
C VAL A 61 -6.81 -7.69 -2.77
N ALA A 62 -7.84 -7.65 -1.92
CA ALA A 62 -8.03 -8.62 -0.83
C ALA A 62 -8.02 -10.10 -1.28
N PRO A 63 -8.56 -10.49 -2.45
CA PRO A 63 -8.47 -11.87 -2.94
C PRO A 63 -7.02 -12.38 -3.15
N HIS A 64 -6.06 -11.46 -3.33
CA HIS A 64 -4.65 -11.78 -3.49
C HIS A 64 -3.92 -12.01 -2.16
N ARG A 65 -4.57 -11.73 -1.02
CA ARG A 65 -4.04 -11.97 0.34
C ARG A 65 -2.60 -11.43 0.54
N PRO A 66 -2.36 -10.13 0.29
CA PRO A 66 -1.01 -9.58 0.47
C PRO A 66 -0.55 -9.75 1.93
N ASP A 67 0.66 -10.26 2.12
CA ASP A 67 1.29 -10.36 3.44
C ASP A 67 1.70 -8.98 3.96
N VAL A 68 2.22 -8.14 3.06
CA VAL A 68 2.71 -6.80 3.35
C VAL A 68 1.94 -5.79 2.51
N MET A 69 1.42 -4.74 3.15
CA MET A 69 0.81 -3.60 2.49
C MET A 69 1.64 -2.34 2.77
N VAL A 70 2.07 -1.65 1.71
CA VAL A 70 2.73 -0.35 1.76
C VAL A 70 1.73 0.68 1.23
N THR A 71 1.37 1.64 2.08
CA THR A 71 0.23 2.53 1.83
C THR A 71 0.57 3.99 2.01
N VAL A 72 0.10 4.82 1.09
CA VAL A 72 0.17 6.28 1.21
C VAL A 72 -0.67 6.74 2.40
N ILE A 73 -0.22 7.79 3.09
CA ILE A 73 -0.92 8.33 4.27
C ILE A 73 -1.00 9.86 4.32
N ASN A 74 -0.44 10.58 3.35
CA ASN A 74 -0.29 12.03 3.45
C ASN A 74 -1.61 12.82 3.43
N GLY A 75 -2.71 12.27 2.89
CA GLY A 75 -3.99 12.99 2.77
C GLY A 75 -4.03 14.12 1.73
N ALA A 76 -2.88 14.69 1.34
CA ALA A 76 -2.80 15.68 0.28
C ALA A 76 -2.92 15.05 -1.11
N PHE A 77 -3.27 15.86 -2.11
CA PHE A 77 -3.44 15.42 -3.51
C PHE A 77 -4.42 14.23 -3.66
N ARG A 78 -5.44 14.19 -2.78
CA ARG A 78 -6.44 13.12 -2.69
C ARG A 78 -5.87 11.73 -2.37
N ASN A 79 -4.63 11.63 -1.91
CA ASN A 79 -4.15 10.38 -1.33
C ASN A 79 -4.91 10.05 -0.05
N MET A 80 -4.95 8.77 0.32
CA MET A 80 -5.48 8.34 1.61
C MET A 80 -4.79 9.08 2.76
N ALA A 81 -5.61 9.50 3.73
CA ALA A 81 -5.16 9.88 5.06
C ALA A 81 -4.92 8.63 5.95
N PRO A 82 -4.31 8.75 7.13
CA PRO A 82 -4.00 7.59 7.98
C PRO A 82 -5.23 6.73 8.36
N ALA A 83 -6.39 7.37 8.57
CA ALA A 83 -7.64 6.68 8.88
C ALA A 83 -8.14 5.83 7.70
N GLU A 84 -8.08 6.36 6.49
CA GLU A 84 -8.48 5.68 5.26
C GLU A 84 -7.53 4.52 4.93
N ALA A 85 -6.23 4.74 5.08
CA ALA A 85 -5.22 3.70 4.93
C ALA A 85 -5.43 2.54 5.93
N ALA A 86 -5.82 2.84 7.18
CA ALA A 86 -6.16 1.83 8.17
C ALA A 86 -7.46 1.08 7.83
N LEU A 87 -8.47 1.75 7.28
CA LEU A 87 -9.70 1.11 6.79
C LEU A 87 -9.40 0.15 5.62
N LEU A 88 -8.58 0.58 4.65
CA LEU A 88 -8.14 -0.26 3.57
C LEU A 88 -7.37 -1.48 4.08
N ALA A 89 -6.44 -1.28 5.02
CA ALA A 89 -5.71 -2.38 5.65
C ALA A 89 -6.65 -3.36 6.38
N ARG A 90 -7.72 -2.87 7.04
CA ARG A 90 -8.71 -3.76 7.68
C ARG A 90 -9.46 -4.63 6.67
N GLN A 91 -9.78 -4.11 5.49
CA GLN A 91 -10.48 -4.85 4.44
C GLN A 91 -9.54 -5.80 3.67
N VAL A 92 -8.29 -5.40 3.45
CA VAL A 92 -7.27 -6.19 2.74
C VAL A 92 -6.66 -7.28 3.63
N ASP A 93 -6.66 -7.07 4.95
CA ASP A 93 -6.17 -7.99 5.99
C ASP A 93 -4.69 -8.41 5.85
N PRO A 94 -3.72 -7.50 5.59
CA PRO A 94 -2.31 -7.86 5.51
C PRO A 94 -1.75 -8.18 6.90
N LYS A 95 -0.63 -8.91 6.95
CA LYS A 95 0.09 -9.18 8.21
C LYS A 95 0.88 -7.96 8.68
N VAL A 96 1.36 -7.14 7.73
CA VAL A 96 2.16 -5.94 7.99
C VAL A 96 1.64 -4.77 7.17
N VAL A 97 1.58 -3.58 7.79
CA VAL A 97 1.18 -2.31 7.17
C VAL A 97 2.30 -1.29 7.38
N ILE A 98 2.84 -0.79 6.27
CA ILE A 98 3.95 0.17 6.24
C ILE A 98 3.43 1.49 5.66
N PRO A 99 3.53 2.62 6.39
CA PRO A 99 3.23 3.92 5.81
C PRO A 99 4.28 4.31 4.77
N CYS A 100 3.86 4.94 3.68
CA CYS A 100 4.71 5.66 2.73
C CYS A 100 4.10 7.04 2.42
N HIS A 101 4.73 7.82 1.55
CA HIS A 101 4.33 9.22 1.29
C HIS A 101 4.15 10.00 2.59
N HIS A 102 5.18 10.05 3.43
CA HIS A 102 5.19 10.91 4.61
C HIS A 102 6.53 11.59 4.74
N ASP A 103 6.50 12.85 5.17
CA ASP A 103 7.67 13.67 5.52
C ASP A 103 8.73 13.77 4.41
N LEU A 104 8.33 13.60 3.14
CA LEU A 104 9.18 13.76 1.95
C LEU A 104 9.27 15.22 1.49
N PHE A 105 8.23 16.02 1.75
CA PHE A 105 8.13 17.42 1.30
C PHE A 105 7.71 18.31 2.48
N PRO A 106 8.31 19.52 2.62
CA PRO A 106 7.98 20.44 3.72
C PRO A 106 6.49 20.81 3.80
N ASP A 107 5.81 20.88 2.66
CA ASP A 107 4.39 21.28 2.58
C ASP A 107 3.43 20.06 2.58
N ASN A 108 3.94 18.85 2.74
CA ASN A 108 3.17 17.60 2.73
C ASN A 108 3.70 16.62 3.79
N ILE A 109 3.75 17.11 5.03
CA ILE A 109 4.22 16.40 6.23
C ILE A 109 3.06 15.59 6.83
N GLN A 110 3.34 14.37 7.24
CA GLN A 110 2.38 13.50 7.91
C GLN A 110 3.12 12.56 8.86
N PRO A 111 3.04 12.74 10.19
CA PRO A 111 3.71 11.84 11.12
C PRO A 111 3.29 10.38 10.89
N PRO A 112 4.20 9.45 10.58
CA PRO A 112 3.84 8.07 10.25
C PRO A 112 3.15 7.34 11.40
N GLN A 113 3.31 7.82 12.63
CA GLN A 113 2.65 7.28 13.82
C GLN A 113 1.13 7.49 13.80
N MET A 114 0.62 8.45 13.01
CA MET A 114 -0.82 8.63 12.85
C MET A 114 -1.48 7.38 12.24
N LEU A 115 -0.78 6.66 11.35
CA LEU A 115 -1.27 5.38 10.84
C LEU A 115 -1.36 4.33 11.95
N ARG A 116 -0.37 4.27 12.85
CA ARG A 116 -0.40 3.38 14.00
C ARG A 116 -1.61 3.65 14.90
N THR A 117 -1.92 4.92 15.15
CA THR A 117 -3.10 5.33 15.92
C THR A 117 -4.40 4.88 15.23
N SER A 118 -4.52 5.10 13.92
CA SER A 118 -5.70 4.66 13.15
C SER A 118 -5.85 3.14 13.13
N LEU A 119 -4.75 2.39 12.97
CA LEU A 119 -4.75 0.92 13.07
C LEU A 119 -5.13 0.44 14.48
N HIS A 120 -4.67 1.12 15.53
CA HIS A 120 -5.01 0.78 16.91
C HIS A 120 -6.51 0.86 17.18
N ILE A 121 -7.19 1.89 16.67
CA ILE A 121 -8.65 2.04 16.79
C ILE A 121 -9.39 0.82 16.19
N LEU A 122 -8.81 0.20 15.16
CA LEU A 122 -9.36 -0.98 14.48
C LEU A 122 -8.85 -2.32 15.04
N GLY A 123 -8.04 -2.30 16.10
CA GLY A 123 -7.45 -3.51 16.70
C GLY A 123 -6.31 -4.12 15.87
N LEU A 124 -5.61 -3.32 15.06
CA LEU A 124 -4.55 -3.74 14.12
C LEU A 124 -3.18 -3.10 14.42
N ALA A 125 -2.98 -2.58 15.63
CA ALA A 125 -1.77 -1.85 16.00
C ALA A 125 -0.48 -2.68 15.84
N ASP A 126 -0.58 -4.00 16.03
CA ASP A 126 0.48 -4.98 15.90
C ASP A 126 0.98 -5.17 14.47
N ARG A 127 0.19 -4.77 13.47
CA ARG A 127 0.54 -4.85 12.05
C ARG A 127 1.40 -3.67 11.58
N TYR A 128 1.41 -2.57 12.33
CA TYR A 128 2.13 -1.36 11.94
C TYR A 128 3.64 -1.57 11.95
N ARG A 129 4.33 -1.15 10.88
CA ARG A 129 5.80 -1.07 10.82
C ARG A 129 6.23 0.27 10.20
N CYS A 130 6.88 1.11 10.99
CA CYS A 130 7.59 2.29 10.47
C CYS A 130 9.00 1.87 10.07
N LEU A 131 9.34 2.01 8.80
CA LEU A 131 10.69 1.69 8.34
C LEU A 131 11.66 2.83 8.64
N GLU A 132 12.94 2.48 8.80
CA GLU A 132 14.03 3.44 8.92
C GLU A 132 14.62 3.76 7.54
N HIS A 133 14.81 5.04 7.25
CA HIS A 133 15.38 5.47 5.98
C HIS A 133 16.79 4.88 5.77
N GLY A 134 17.01 4.26 4.61
CA GLY A 134 18.28 3.62 4.26
C GLY A 134 18.52 2.26 4.90
N ARG A 135 17.57 1.70 5.66
CA ARG A 135 17.66 0.35 6.23
C ARG A 135 16.73 -0.62 5.54
N ALA A 136 17.25 -1.82 5.28
CA ALA A 136 16.45 -2.92 4.75
C ALA A 136 15.47 -3.44 5.82
N TYR A 137 14.26 -3.76 5.37
CA TYR A 137 13.27 -4.50 6.14
C TYR A 137 13.22 -5.94 5.65
N PHE A 138 13.27 -6.90 6.56
CA PHE A 138 13.23 -8.33 6.26
C PHE A 138 11.88 -8.91 6.71
N PHE A 139 11.24 -9.65 5.81
CA PHE A 139 9.97 -10.33 6.08
C PHE A 139 10.08 -11.82 5.68
N PRO A 140 9.55 -12.76 6.49
CA PRO A 140 8.98 -12.54 7.82
C PRO A 140 10.04 -12.04 8.82
N GLU A 141 9.58 -11.32 9.85
CA GLU A 141 10.45 -10.94 10.96
C GLU A 141 10.88 -12.21 11.72
N ALA A 142 12.15 -12.30 12.10
CA ALA A 142 12.60 -13.40 12.94
C ALA A 142 11.82 -13.38 14.27
N LEU A 143 11.40 -14.57 14.74
CA LEU A 143 10.78 -14.77 16.05
C LEU A 143 11.72 -14.36 17.19
#